data_AF-A0A8J3XKX6-F1
#
_entry.id   AF-A0A8J3XKX6-F1
#
_cell.length_a   1.000
_cell.length_b   1.000
_cell.length_c   1.000
_cell.angle_alpha   90.00
_cell.angle_beta   90.00
_cell.angle_gamma   90.00
#
_symmetry.space_group_name_H-M   'P 1'
#
loop_
_entity.id
_entity.type
_entity.pdbx_description
1 polymer ?
#
loop_
_entity_poly.entity_id
_entity_poly.type
_entity_poly.pdbx_seq_one_letter_code
_entity_poly.pdbx_strand_id
1 'polypeptide(L)'
;MTRRLTVAVIIAACLIAPLVLALAVLGGIGSFATVRDLAEPWFGTNAWIVPLGVDVGVLTLLAWDLLMEFADLSWPILRWVAWAFIAATVVLNVAAAQGDPIAGVMHAAMPVLFITVIEGVRHLIRRWVGLATGSRRERVPLTRWLLSPISSFLLWRRMVLWNVTSYPRGLQLEYLHLHAISTLRQEHGRWLWRWRAPLSERIAIRLQLAGAAFPISPLSQQDGDDQLIQAAQTIVSQAEQRGIRLSQMDLAAQLRAQGHRIANERLRWLATTIGLRRESV
;
A
#
# COMPACT_ATOMS: atom_id res chain seq x y z
N MET A 1 -17.20 -7.76 -1.56
CA MET A 1 -17.38 -6.30 -1.47
C MET A 1 -16.20 -5.54 -2.08
N THR A 2 -14.95 -5.94 -1.80
CA THR A 2 -13.71 -5.41 -2.39
C THR A 2 -13.69 -5.35 -3.93
N ARG A 3 -14.09 -6.42 -4.62
CA ARG A 3 -14.07 -6.49 -6.10
C ARG A 3 -14.97 -5.45 -6.78
N ARG A 4 -16.12 -5.10 -6.19
CA ARG A 4 -17.02 -4.05 -6.72
C ARG A 4 -16.44 -2.66 -6.52
N LEU A 5 -15.73 -2.44 -5.41
CA LEU A 5 -15.05 -1.17 -5.12
C LEU A 5 -13.89 -0.94 -6.09
N THR A 6 -13.11 -1.97 -6.42
CA THR A 6 -12.04 -1.89 -7.41
C THR A 6 -12.56 -1.58 -8.81
N VAL A 7 -13.66 -2.23 -9.24
CA VAL A 7 -14.28 -1.96 -10.55
C VAL A 7 -14.86 -0.54 -10.62
N ALA A 8 -15.54 -0.07 -9.56
CA ALA A 8 -16.05 1.29 -9.50
C ALA A 8 -14.92 2.34 -9.56
N VAL A 9 -13.79 2.08 -8.89
CA VAL A 9 -12.61 2.94 -8.95
C VAL A 9 -11.98 2.95 -10.34
N ILE A 10 -11.88 1.81 -11.01
CA ILE A 10 -11.36 1.72 -12.39
C ILE A 10 -12.27 2.47 -13.36
N ILE A 11 -13.59 2.29 -13.26
CA ILE A 11 -14.56 3.01 -14.11
C ILE A 11 -14.48 4.52 -13.86
N ALA A 12 -14.43 4.95 -12.60
CA ALA A 12 -14.26 6.36 -12.26
C ALA A 12 -12.94 6.91 -12.81
N ALA A 13 -11.84 6.17 -12.71
CA ALA A 13 -10.55 6.56 -13.28
C ALA A 13 -10.62 6.67 -14.82
N CYS A 14 -11.24 5.70 -15.51
CA CYS A 14 -11.43 5.74 -16.96
C CYS A 14 -12.32 6.89 -17.43
N LEU A 15 -13.28 7.34 -16.62
CA LEU A 15 -14.14 8.49 -16.93
C LEU A 15 -13.46 9.83 -16.64
N ILE A 16 -12.72 9.92 -15.53
CA ILE A 16 -12.09 11.17 -15.08
C ILE A 16 -10.81 11.46 -15.86
N ALA A 17 -10.00 10.44 -16.17
CA ALA A 17 -8.73 10.61 -16.90
C ALA A 17 -8.86 11.34 -18.24
N PRO A 18 -9.81 11.01 -19.14
CA PRO A 18 -9.96 11.74 -20.40
C PRO A 18 -10.47 13.16 -20.20
N LEU A 19 -11.34 13.40 -19.20
CA LEU A 19 -11.81 14.75 -18.85
C LEU A 19 -10.64 15.61 -18.36
N VAL A 20 -9.82 15.05 -17.47
CA VAL A 20 -8.59 15.68 -16.97
C VAL A 20 -7.63 16.00 -18.11
N LEU A 21 -7.41 15.05 -19.04
CA LEU A 21 -6.55 15.26 -20.20
C LEU A 21 -7.10 16.35 -21.11
N ALA A 22 -8.40 16.33 -21.40
CA ALA A 22 -9.05 17.35 -22.22
C ALA A 22 -8.93 18.74 -21.58
N LEU A 23 -9.14 18.84 -20.26
CA LEU A 23 -8.99 20.08 -19.50
C LEU A 23 -7.54 20.60 -19.55
N ALA A 24 -6.56 19.70 -19.40
CA ALA A 24 -5.13 20.04 -19.47
C ALA A 24 -4.73 20.54 -20.87
N VAL A 25 -5.23 19.91 -21.94
CA VAL A 25 -4.99 20.36 -23.32
C VAL A 25 -5.64 21.72 -23.58
N LEU A 26 -6.90 21.90 -23.19
CA LEU A 26 -7.63 23.14 -23.43
C LEU A 26 -7.01 24.32 -22.65
N GLY A 27 -6.69 24.10 -21.38
CA GLY A 27 -6.00 25.08 -20.54
C GLY A 27 -4.57 25.34 -21.00
N GLY A 28 -3.88 24.30 -21.49
CA GLY A 28 -2.55 24.40 -22.09
C GLY A 28 -2.54 25.31 -23.31
N ILE A 29 -3.49 25.16 -24.25
CA ILE A 29 -3.56 26.02 -25.44
C ILE A 29 -3.74 27.49 -25.06
N GLY A 30 -4.68 27.78 -24.14
CA GLY A 30 -4.94 29.16 -23.69
C GLY A 30 -3.77 29.80 -22.94
N SER A 31 -3.17 29.06 -22.01
CA SER A 31 -1.99 29.51 -21.26
C SER A 31 -0.77 29.67 -22.19
N PHE A 32 -0.60 28.77 -23.16
CA PHE A 32 0.52 28.80 -24.10
C PHE A 32 0.51 30.06 -24.95
N ALA A 33 -0.62 30.41 -25.55
CA ALA A 33 -0.76 31.65 -26.32
C ALA A 33 -0.47 32.88 -25.45
N THR A 34 -1.08 32.94 -24.27
CA THR A 34 -0.94 34.05 -23.32
C THR A 34 0.53 34.28 -22.93
N VAL A 35 1.24 33.21 -22.54
CA VAL A 35 2.64 33.30 -22.11
C VAL A 35 3.58 33.56 -23.29
N ARG A 36 3.28 33.00 -24.47
CA ARG A 36 4.02 33.29 -25.70
C ARG A 36 3.94 34.77 -26.06
N ASP A 37 2.73 35.34 -26.08
CA ASP A 37 2.52 36.74 -26.47
C ASP A 37 3.20 37.69 -25.47
N LEU A 38 3.16 37.35 -24.19
CA LEU A 38 3.95 38.05 -23.16
C LEU A 38 5.45 37.95 -23.39
N ALA A 39 5.97 36.81 -23.87
CA ALA A 39 7.39 36.62 -24.09
C ALA A 39 7.90 37.25 -25.40
N GLU A 40 7.02 37.61 -26.33
CA GLU A 40 7.36 38.17 -27.65
C GLU A 40 8.31 39.39 -27.60
N PRO A 41 8.17 40.35 -26.69
CA PRO A 41 9.06 41.51 -26.61
C PRO A 41 10.53 41.15 -26.31
N TRP A 42 10.77 40.03 -25.62
CA TRP A 42 12.12 39.61 -25.21
C TRP A 42 12.70 38.49 -26.10
N PHE A 43 11.84 37.63 -26.65
CA PHE A 43 12.25 36.44 -27.38
C PHE A 43 11.89 36.46 -28.87
N GLY A 44 11.11 37.44 -29.33
CA GLY A 44 10.67 37.60 -30.72
C GLY A 44 10.03 36.32 -31.27
N THR A 45 10.48 35.88 -32.44
CA THR A 45 10.01 34.65 -33.11
C THR A 45 10.16 33.38 -32.24
N ASN A 46 11.08 33.39 -31.27
CA ASN A 46 11.37 32.24 -30.40
C ASN A 46 10.54 32.24 -29.10
N ALA A 47 9.58 33.16 -28.94
CA ALA A 47 8.76 33.26 -27.72
C ALA A 47 8.01 31.97 -27.34
N TRP A 48 7.76 31.08 -28.31
CA TRP A 48 7.16 29.75 -28.08
C TRP A 48 8.01 28.84 -27.17
N ILE A 49 9.32 29.08 -27.06
CA ILE A 49 10.23 28.30 -26.21
C ILE A 49 9.91 28.52 -24.73
N VAL A 50 9.45 29.71 -24.34
CA VAL A 50 9.19 30.04 -22.93
C VAL A 50 8.08 29.17 -22.33
N PRO A 51 6.84 29.17 -22.86
CA PRO A 51 5.79 28.31 -22.31
C PRO A 51 6.13 26.82 -22.45
N LEU A 52 6.75 26.41 -23.57
CA LEU A 52 7.14 25.02 -23.76
C LEU A 52 8.19 24.56 -22.72
N GLY A 53 9.22 25.36 -22.50
CA GLY A 53 10.29 25.08 -21.55
C GLY A 53 9.78 25.02 -20.11
N VAL A 54 8.86 25.91 -19.75
CA VAL A 54 8.19 25.89 -18.44
C VAL A 54 7.38 24.61 -18.25
N ASP A 55 6.52 24.24 -19.21
CA ASP A 55 5.66 23.06 -19.09
C ASP A 55 6.47 21.75 -19.09
N VAL A 56 7.45 21.63 -20.00
CA VAL A 56 8.36 20.47 -20.04
C VAL A 56 9.19 20.39 -18.75
N GLY A 57 9.66 21.54 -18.24
CA GLY A 57 10.40 21.63 -16.99
C GLY A 57 9.57 21.15 -15.80
N VAL A 58 8.34 21.64 -15.67
CA VAL A 58 7.39 21.20 -14.62
C VAL A 58 7.14 19.70 -14.73
N LEU A 59 6.75 19.19 -15.90
CA LEU A 59 6.47 17.77 -16.09
C LEU A 59 7.69 16.89 -15.75
N THR A 60 8.89 17.30 -16.17
CA THR A 60 10.14 16.59 -15.89
C THR A 60 10.45 16.58 -14.39
N LEU A 61 10.37 17.72 -13.70
CA LEU A 61 10.62 17.80 -12.25
C LEU A 61 9.62 16.98 -11.46
N LEU A 62 8.34 16.99 -11.85
CA LEU A 62 7.29 16.22 -11.19
C LEU A 62 7.45 14.71 -11.42
N ALA A 63 7.81 14.30 -12.64
CA ALA A 63 8.13 12.90 -12.96
C ALA A 63 9.35 12.42 -12.18
N TRP A 64 10.38 13.27 -12.05
CA TRP A 64 11.56 12.96 -11.26
C TRP A 64 11.25 12.90 -9.75
N ASP A 65 10.50 13.85 -9.18
CA ASP A 65 10.04 13.77 -7.76
C ASP A 65 9.31 12.45 -7.51
N LEU A 66 8.48 12.03 -8.47
CA LEU A 66 7.77 10.77 -8.37
C LEU A 66 8.69 9.55 -8.46
N LEU A 67 9.66 9.55 -9.39
CA LEU A 67 10.65 8.48 -9.53
C LEU A 67 11.51 8.34 -8.27
N MET A 68 11.93 9.46 -7.69
CA MET A 68 12.72 9.53 -6.46
C MET A 68 11.92 9.02 -5.25
N GLU A 69 10.66 9.40 -5.13
CA GLU A 69 9.75 8.87 -4.10
C GLU A 69 9.52 7.35 -4.29
N PHE A 70 9.43 6.88 -5.53
CA PHE A 70 9.33 5.45 -5.84
C PHE A 70 10.60 4.68 -5.44
N ALA A 71 11.77 5.32 -5.54
CA ALA A 71 13.06 4.77 -5.13
C ALA A 71 13.36 4.95 -3.63
N ASP A 72 12.39 5.40 -2.81
CA ASP A 72 12.55 5.71 -1.38
C ASP A 72 13.67 6.72 -1.08
N LEU A 73 14.02 7.55 -2.07
CA LEU A 73 15.05 8.59 -2.02
C LEU A 73 14.33 9.95 -2.06
N SER A 74 13.85 10.43 -0.92
CA SER A 74 13.13 11.72 -0.91
C SER A 74 14.08 12.91 -1.11
N TRP A 75 13.96 13.62 -2.23
CA TRP A 75 14.72 14.87 -2.49
C TRP A 75 13.79 16.09 -2.60
N PRO A 76 13.48 16.78 -1.48
CA PRO A 76 12.46 17.82 -1.44
C PRO A 76 12.78 19.06 -2.30
N ILE A 77 14.03 19.25 -2.74
CA ILE A 77 14.44 20.39 -3.56
C ILE A 77 13.67 20.41 -4.89
N LEU A 78 13.51 19.26 -5.55
CA LEU A 78 12.76 19.15 -6.80
C LEU A 78 11.32 19.67 -6.67
N ARG A 79 10.72 19.44 -5.50
CA ARG A 79 9.38 19.89 -5.19
C ARG A 79 9.30 21.40 -5.11
N TRP A 80 10.23 22.02 -4.38
CA TRP A 80 10.30 23.47 -4.26
C TRP A 80 10.54 24.14 -5.61
N VAL A 81 11.43 23.56 -6.43
CA VAL A 81 11.69 24.06 -7.78
C VAL A 81 10.45 23.93 -8.65
N ALA A 82 9.77 22.78 -8.66
CA ALA A 82 8.55 22.61 -9.44
C ALA A 82 7.43 23.57 -9.00
N TRP A 83 7.29 23.80 -7.69
CA TRP A 83 6.35 24.78 -7.15
C TRP A 83 6.69 26.21 -7.58
N ALA A 84 7.97 26.55 -7.67
CA ALA A 84 8.41 27.85 -8.18
C ALA A 84 8.05 28.03 -9.66
N PHE A 85 8.28 27.01 -10.50
CA PHE A 85 7.88 27.05 -11.92
C PHE A 85 6.36 27.17 -12.08
N ILE A 86 5.60 26.38 -11.31
CA ILE A 86 4.14 26.46 -11.29
C ILE A 86 3.65 27.87 -10.90
N ALA A 87 4.23 28.44 -9.84
CA ALA A 87 3.89 29.79 -9.41
C ALA A 87 4.23 30.83 -10.49
N ALA A 88 5.37 30.67 -11.16
CA ALA A 88 5.74 31.52 -12.29
C ALA A 88 4.72 31.42 -13.44
N THR A 89 4.23 30.23 -13.79
CA THR A 89 3.17 30.07 -14.81
C THR A 89 1.91 30.82 -14.45
N VAL A 90 1.48 30.77 -13.19
CA VAL A 90 0.30 31.50 -12.70
C VAL A 90 0.54 33.01 -12.80
N VAL A 91 1.69 33.50 -12.34
CA VAL A 91 2.05 34.92 -12.39
C VAL A 91 2.10 35.44 -13.82
N LEU A 92 2.69 34.69 -14.75
CA LEU A 92 2.75 35.06 -16.17
C LEU A 92 1.34 35.16 -16.77
N ASN A 93 0.46 34.20 -16.50
CA ASN A 93 -0.92 34.27 -16.97
C ASN A 93 -1.67 35.47 -16.38
N VAL A 94 -1.51 35.74 -15.08
CA VAL A 94 -2.13 36.91 -14.44
C VAL A 94 -1.57 38.22 -15.01
N ALA A 95 -0.28 38.28 -15.30
CA ALA A 95 0.36 39.47 -15.86
C ALA A 95 -0.22 39.87 -17.22
N ALA A 96 -0.73 38.91 -18.00
CA ALA A 96 -1.39 39.19 -19.28
C ALA A 96 -2.68 40.01 -19.14
N ALA A 97 -3.28 40.01 -17.95
CA ALA A 97 -4.47 40.81 -17.65
C ALA A 97 -4.18 42.31 -17.50
N GLN A 98 -2.91 42.74 -17.53
CA GLN A 98 -2.49 44.15 -17.52
C GLN A 98 -3.14 45.00 -16.41
N GLY A 99 -3.42 44.40 -15.25
CA GLY A 99 -3.96 45.08 -14.07
C GLY A 99 -5.49 45.01 -13.90
N ASP A 100 -6.23 44.42 -14.84
CA ASP A 100 -7.66 44.13 -14.64
C ASP A 100 -7.84 42.91 -13.70
N PRO A 101 -8.47 43.08 -12.52
CA PRO A 101 -8.65 41.98 -11.58
C PRO A 101 -9.53 40.84 -12.12
N ILE A 102 -10.53 41.14 -12.97
CA ILE A 102 -11.43 40.12 -13.52
C ILE A 102 -10.69 39.31 -14.58
N ALA A 103 -10.00 39.98 -15.51
CA ALA A 103 -9.14 39.32 -16.47
C ALA A 103 -8.02 38.51 -15.78
N GLY A 104 -7.45 39.02 -14.69
CA GLY A 104 -6.43 38.32 -13.90
C GLY A 104 -6.96 36.98 -13.36
N VAL A 105 -8.17 36.97 -12.82
CA VAL A 105 -8.83 35.73 -12.36
C VAL A 105 -9.10 34.78 -13.52
N MET A 106 -9.56 35.28 -14.68
CA MET A 106 -9.83 34.46 -15.86
C MET A 106 -8.56 33.78 -16.39
N HIS A 107 -7.45 34.51 -16.48
CA HIS A 107 -6.17 33.95 -16.92
C HIS A 107 -5.54 33.02 -15.86
N ALA A 108 -5.76 33.26 -14.56
CA ALA A 108 -5.28 32.38 -13.50
C ALA A 108 -6.06 31.06 -13.41
N ALA A 109 -7.32 31.03 -13.84
CA ALA A 109 -8.22 29.89 -13.63
C ALA A 109 -7.68 28.59 -14.23
N MET A 110 -7.15 28.64 -15.47
CA MET A 110 -6.64 27.47 -16.17
C MET A 110 -5.38 26.89 -15.50
N PRO A 111 -4.32 27.66 -15.23
CA PRO A 111 -3.17 27.19 -14.45
C PRO A 111 -3.55 26.63 -13.08
N VAL A 112 -4.45 27.28 -12.34
CA VAL A 112 -4.89 26.81 -11.02
C VAL A 112 -5.60 25.46 -11.09
N LEU A 113 -6.47 25.26 -12.09
CA LEU A 113 -7.09 23.97 -12.34
C LEU A 113 -6.06 22.89 -12.68
N PHE A 114 -5.09 23.20 -13.54
CA PHE A 114 -4.01 22.28 -13.91
C PHE A 114 -3.19 21.84 -12.69
N ILE A 115 -2.82 22.78 -11.81
CA ILE A 115 -2.10 22.49 -10.57
C ILE A 115 -2.91 21.59 -9.65
N THR A 116 -4.20 21.88 -9.50
CA THR A 116 -5.12 21.09 -8.65
C THR A 116 -5.21 19.65 -9.14
N VAL A 117 -5.32 19.46 -10.46
CA VAL A 117 -5.34 18.15 -11.11
C VAL A 117 -4.02 17.41 -10.89
N ILE A 118 -2.88 18.06 -11.14
CA ILE A 118 -1.55 17.46 -10.94
C ILE A 118 -1.34 17.04 -9.49
N GLU A 119 -1.73 17.88 -8.52
CA GLU A 119 -1.59 17.57 -7.10
C GLU A 119 -2.51 16.40 -6.70
N GLY A 120 -3.72 16.34 -7.28
CA GLY A 120 -4.62 15.20 -7.13
C GLY A 120 -4.02 13.90 -7.66
N VAL A 121 -3.47 13.91 -8.88
CA VAL A 121 -2.79 12.75 -9.49
C VAL A 121 -1.59 12.33 -8.66
N ARG A 122 -0.74 13.29 -8.24
CA ARG A 122 0.40 13.04 -7.35
C ARG A 122 -0.04 12.40 -6.03
N HIS A 123 -1.07 12.93 -5.38
CA HIS A 123 -1.61 12.37 -4.15
C HIS A 123 -2.10 10.94 -4.35
N LEU A 124 -2.78 10.68 -5.47
CA LEU A 124 -3.27 9.35 -5.82
C LEU A 124 -2.12 8.37 -6.04
N ILE A 125 -1.09 8.75 -6.79
CA ILE A 125 0.07 7.88 -7.04
C ILE A 125 0.84 7.64 -5.74
N ARG A 126 1.11 8.66 -4.92
CA ARG A 126 1.77 8.45 -3.60
C ARG A 126 0.97 7.50 -2.71
N ARG A 127 -0.37 7.59 -2.73
CA ARG A 127 -1.23 6.66 -1.99
C ARG A 127 -1.12 5.25 -2.55
N TRP A 128 -1.11 5.08 -3.87
CA TRP A 128 -0.93 3.78 -4.54
C TRP A 128 0.44 3.16 -4.25
N VAL A 129 1.52 3.93 -4.41
CA VAL A 129 2.89 3.48 -4.12
C VAL A 129 3.01 3.12 -2.65
N GLY A 130 2.56 3.98 -1.73
CA GLY A 130 2.62 3.70 -0.29
C GLY A 130 1.79 2.47 0.14
N LEU A 131 0.77 2.08 -0.63
CA LEU A 131 0.06 0.82 -0.45
C LEU A 131 0.82 -0.37 -1.06
N ALA A 132 1.47 -0.18 -2.21
CA ALA A 132 2.22 -1.21 -2.92
C ALA A 132 3.52 -1.61 -2.21
N THR A 133 4.29 -0.65 -1.68
CA THR A 133 5.53 -0.93 -0.93
C THR A 133 5.26 -1.41 0.49
N GLY A 134 4.03 -1.29 1.01
CA GLY A 134 3.69 -1.65 2.39
C GLY A 134 4.46 -0.88 3.47
N SER A 135 5.25 0.13 3.07
CA SER A 135 6.16 0.91 3.92
C SER A 135 5.41 1.93 4.77
N ARG A 136 4.21 2.33 4.35
CA ARG A 136 3.42 3.33 5.07
C ARG A 136 2.63 2.68 6.21
N ARG A 137 3.10 2.91 7.44
CA ARG A 137 2.37 2.52 8.66
C ARG A 137 0.97 3.16 8.69
N GLU A 138 -0.05 2.33 8.64
CA GLU A 138 -1.45 2.70 8.86
C GLU A 138 -1.57 3.37 10.23
N ARG A 139 -2.23 4.53 10.26
CA ARG A 139 -2.44 5.29 11.49
C ARG A 139 -3.52 4.60 12.33
N VAL A 140 -3.36 4.62 13.66
CA VAL A 140 -4.43 4.21 14.59
C VAL A 140 -5.61 5.17 14.41
N PRO A 141 -6.86 4.67 14.24
CA PRO A 141 -8.03 5.52 14.01
C PRO A 141 -8.23 6.58 15.10
N LEU A 142 -8.55 7.82 14.68
CA LEU A 142 -8.81 8.94 15.60
C LEU A 142 -9.95 8.65 16.58
N THR A 143 -10.97 7.92 16.14
CA THR A 143 -12.09 7.47 17.01
C THR A 143 -11.60 6.61 18.17
N ARG A 144 -10.60 5.77 17.96
CA ARG A 144 -10.01 4.95 19.02
C ARG A 144 -9.15 5.77 19.97
N TRP A 145 -8.44 6.79 19.46
CA TRP A 145 -7.75 7.75 20.31
C TRP A 145 -8.70 8.47 21.27
N LEU A 146 -9.91 8.82 20.81
CA LEU A 146 -10.93 9.44 21.64
C LEU A 146 -11.53 8.46 22.68
N LEU A 147 -11.86 7.24 22.26
CA LEU A 147 -12.54 6.26 23.12
C LEU A 147 -11.59 5.51 24.07
N SER A 148 -10.32 5.32 23.71
CA SER A 148 -9.35 4.55 24.50
C SER A 148 -7.91 5.04 24.30
N PRO A 149 -7.58 6.27 24.78
CA PRO A 149 -6.31 6.93 24.50
C PRO A 149 -5.09 6.13 24.99
N ILE A 150 -5.16 5.55 26.20
CA ILE A 150 -4.06 4.78 26.78
C ILE A 150 -3.76 3.51 25.97
N SER A 151 -4.80 2.74 25.61
CA SER A 151 -4.63 1.53 24.79
C SER A 151 -4.09 1.87 23.40
N SER A 152 -4.59 2.96 22.82
CA SER A 152 -4.18 3.45 21.50
C SER A 152 -2.71 3.86 21.49
N PHE A 153 -2.25 4.55 22.54
CA PHE A 153 -0.85 4.92 22.70
C PHE A 153 0.06 3.69 22.85
N LEU A 154 -0.33 2.70 23.66
CA LEU A 154 0.45 1.46 23.83
C LEU A 154 0.52 0.64 22.54
N LEU A 155 -0.58 0.55 21.79
CA LEU A 155 -0.63 -0.09 20.48
C LEU A 155 0.27 0.64 19.49
N TRP A 156 0.11 1.96 19.36
CA TRP A 156 0.92 2.79 18.47
C TRP A 156 2.42 2.63 18.77
N ARG A 157 2.81 2.71 20.04
CA ARG A 157 4.21 2.54 20.47
C ARG A 157 4.76 1.17 20.05
N ARG A 158 3.98 0.09 20.20
CA ARG A 158 4.40 -1.26 19.75
C ARG A 158 4.50 -1.34 18.23
N MET A 159 3.54 -0.77 17.51
CA MET A 159 3.59 -0.72 16.03
C MET A 159 4.84 0.02 15.54
N VAL A 160 5.23 1.11 16.23
CA VAL A 160 6.46 1.84 15.94
C VAL A 160 7.70 1.00 16.25
N LEU A 161 7.80 0.43 17.46
CA LEU A 161 8.98 -0.31 17.90
C LEU A 161 9.22 -1.61 17.13
N TRP A 162 8.17 -2.29 16.68
CA TRP A 162 8.25 -3.57 15.98
C TRP A 162 8.05 -3.46 14.48
N ASN A 163 8.09 -2.24 13.95
CA ASN A 163 7.86 -1.92 12.55
C ASN A 163 6.59 -2.55 11.94
N VAL A 164 5.52 -2.71 12.73
CA VAL A 164 4.24 -3.23 12.24
C VAL A 164 3.55 -2.11 11.47
N THR A 165 3.37 -2.29 10.16
CA THR A 165 2.80 -1.26 9.29
C THR A 165 1.28 -1.32 9.18
N SER A 166 0.66 -2.48 9.44
CA SER A 166 -0.81 -2.65 9.34
C SER A 166 -1.52 -2.50 10.69
N TYR A 167 -2.59 -1.69 10.73
CA TYR A 167 -3.40 -1.48 11.94
C TYR A 167 -4.18 -2.74 12.35
N PRO A 168 -4.92 -3.44 11.47
CA PRO A 168 -5.54 -4.72 11.80
C PRO A 168 -4.54 -5.75 12.34
N ARG A 169 -3.32 -5.78 11.78
CA ARG A 169 -2.26 -6.66 12.27
C ARG A 169 -1.81 -6.26 13.67
N GLY A 170 -1.60 -4.97 13.93
CA GLY A 170 -1.28 -4.45 15.25
C GLY A 170 -2.35 -4.82 16.29
N LEU A 171 -3.64 -4.68 15.94
CA LEU A 171 -4.76 -5.06 16.79
C LEU A 171 -4.79 -6.56 17.08
N GLN A 172 -4.52 -7.40 16.07
CA GLN A 172 -4.44 -8.86 16.25
C GLN A 172 -3.31 -9.25 17.21
N LEU A 173 -2.14 -8.61 17.09
CA LEU A 173 -1.02 -8.83 18.02
C LEU A 173 -1.37 -8.41 19.45
N GLU A 174 -2.09 -7.30 19.61
CA GLU A 174 -2.60 -6.86 20.91
C GLU A 174 -3.57 -7.88 21.50
N TYR A 175 -4.50 -8.40 20.69
CA TYR A 175 -5.45 -9.44 21.12
C TYR A 175 -4.74 -10.74 21.53
N LEU A 176 -3.79 -11.22 20.73
CA LEU A 176 -2.98 -12.41 21.04
C LEU A 176 -2.20 -12.24 22.34
N HIS A 177 -1.63 -11.05 22.56
CA HIS A 177 -0.93 -10.73 23.80
C HIS A 177 -1.87 -10.77 25.02
N LEU A 178 -3.05 -10.16 24.92
CA LEU A 178 -4.04 -10.17 26.01
C LEU A 178 -4.54 -11.58 26.30
N HIS A 179 -4.81 -12.37 25.25
CA HIS A 179 -5.21 -13.76 25.39
C HIS A 179 -4.14 -14.57 26.12
N ALA A 180 -2.88 -14.49 25.70
CA ALA A 180 -1.78 -15.20 26.34
C ALA A 180 -1.59 -14.81 27.82
N ILE A 181 -1.73 -13.52 28.14
CA ILE A 181 -1.72 -13.06 29.54
C ILE A 181 -2.92 -13.62 30.32
N SER A 182 -4.11 -13.70 29.71
CA SER A 182 -5.29 -14.24 30.38
C SER A 182 -5.13 -15.74 30.71
N THR A 183 -4.55 -16.52 29.81
CA THR A 183 -4.23 -17.95 30.04
C THR A 183 -3.27 -18.10 31.21
N LEU A 184 -2.18 -17.31 31.25
CA LEU A 184 -1.25 -17.34 32.39
C LEU A 184 -1.91 -16.93 33.71
N ARG A 185 -2.82 -15.95 33.69
CA ARG A 185 -3.57 -15.55 34.88
C ARG A 185 -4.53 -16.63 35.35
N GLN A 186 -5.08 -17.43 34.45
CA GLN A 186 -5.96 -18.54 34.77
C GLN A 186 -5.17 -19.69 35.43
N GLU A 187 -4.00 -20.03 34.89
CA GLU A 187 -3.16 -21.13 35.40
C GLU A 187 -2.39 -20.77 36.68
N HIS A 188 -1.81 -19.57 36.73
CA HIS A 188 -0.89 -19.16 37.80
C HIS A 188 -1.49 -18.14 38.78
N GLY A 189 -2.76 -17.77 38.58
CA GLY A 189 -3.51 -16.82 39.40
C GLY A 189 -3.36 -15.36 38.94
N ARG A 190 -4.42 -14.56 39.18
CA ARG A 190 -4.57 -13.18 38.67
C ARG A 190 -3.41 -12.24 38.98
N TRP A 191 -2.79 -12.39 40.15
CA TRP A 191 -1.68 -11.56 40.62
C TRP A 191 -0.34 -12.30 40.66
N LEU A 192 -0.36 -13.58 41.05
CA LEU A 192 0.86 -14.37 41.20
C LEU A 192 1.46 -14.84 39.87
N TRP A 193 0.77 -14.72 38.73
CA TRP A 193 1.31 -15.15 37.43
C TRP A 193 2.68 -14.54 37.10
N ARG A 194 2.97 -13.30 37.52
CA ARG A 194 4.29 -12.68 37.28
C ARG A 194 5.43 -13.38 38.01
N TRP A 195 5.11 -14.04 39.13
CA TRP A 195 6.05 -14.69 40.04
C TRP A 195 6.05 -16.21 39.89
N ARG A 196 4.88 -16.81 39.59
CA ARG A 196 4.68 -18.25 39.45
C ARG A 196 4.89 -18.78 38.02
N ALA A 197 4.63 -17.98 36.99
CA ALA A 197 4.77 -18.46 35.62
C ALA A 197 6.26 -18.74 35.30
N PRO A 198 6.61 -19.95 34.82
CA PRO A 198 7.98 -20.29 34.48
C PRO A 198 8.52 -19.39 33.37
N LEU A 199 9.85 -19.19 33.38
CA LEU A 199 10.53 -18.29 32.44
C LEU A 199 10.27 -18.68 30.97
N SER A 200 10.19 -19.99 30.69
CA SER A 200 9.89 -20.55 29.36
C SER A 200 8.58 -20.04 28.80
N GLU A 201 7.49 -20.05 29.57
CA GLU A 201 6.18 -19.55 29.15
C GLU A 201 6.18 -18.04 28.93
N ARG A 202 6.84 -17.28 29.81
CA ARG A 202 6.96 -15.81 29.68
C ARG A 202 7.75 -15.43 28.42
N ILE A 203 8.78 -16.20 28.09
CA ILE A 203 9.55 -16.06 26.85
C ILE A 203 8.72 -16.49 25.64
N ALA A 204 7.92 -17.56 25.74
CA ALA A 204 7.05 -18.02 24.67
C ALA A 204 6.06 -16.94 24.22
N ILE A 205 5.48 -16.16 25.15
CA ILE A 205 4.62 -15.02 24.79
C ILE A 205 5.38 -13.97 23.98
N ARG A 206 6.62 -13.65 24.37
CA ARG A 206 7.45 -12.67 23.64
C ARG A 206 7.84 -13.20 22.25
N LEU A 207 8.20 -14.48 22.15
CA LEU A 207 8.54 -15.14 20.89
C LEU A 207 7.34 -15.24 19.96
N GLN A 208 6.17 -15.57 20.47
CA GLN A 208 4.93 -15.66 19.69
C GLN A 208 4.55 -14.30 19.10
N LEU A 209 4.73 -13.23 19.89
CA LEU A 209 4.52 -11.86 19.43
C LEU A 209 5.59 -11.40 18.45
N ALA A 210 6.86 -11.79 18.66
CA ALA A 210 7.95 -11.50 17.74
C ALA A 210 7.78 -12.23 16.40
N GLY A 211 7.48 -13.53 16.40
CA GLY A 211 7.21 -14.31 15.19
C GLY A 211 5.93 -13.89 14.46
N ALA A 212 4.96 -13.29 15.17
CA ALA A 212 3.80 -12.68 14.54
C ALA A 212 4.08 -11.25 14.02
N ALA A 213 5.05 -10.52 14.58
CA ALA A 213 5.50 -9.21 14.10
C ALA A 213 6.43 -9.34 12.88
N PHE A 214 7.28 -10.37 12.86
CA PHE A 214 8.17 -10.72 11.77
C PHE A 214 7.66 -12.03 11.13
N PRO A 215 6.67 -11.97 10.22
CA PRO A 215 6.28 -13.16 9.49
C PRO A 215 7.53 -13.74 8.82
N ILE A 216 7.71 -15.06 8.99
CA ILE A 216 8.70 -15.87 8.28
C ILE A 216 8.68 -15.42 6.82
N SER A 217 9.83 -14.97 6.28
CA SER A 217 9.94 -14.41 4.93
C SER A 217 9.15 -15.25 3.92
N PRO A 218 8.56 -14.64 2.88
CA PRO A 218 7.84 -15.38 1.85
C PRO A 218 8.67 -16.52 1.24
N LEU A 219 9.99 -16.35 1.17
CA LEU A 219 10.93 -17.40 0.74
C LEU A 219 10.90 -18.66 1.63
N SER A 220 10.91 -18.51 2.96
CA SER A 220 10.89 -19.66 3.87
C SER A 220 9.49 -20.27 4.06
N GLN A 221 8.43 -19.51 3.77
CA GLN A 221 7.08 -20.10 3.62
C GLN A 221 6.95 -20.87 2.31
N GLN A 222 7.51 -20.36 1.21
CA GLN A 222 7.58 -21.07 -0.08
C GLN A 222 8.35 -22.39 0.05
N ASP A 223 9.52 -22.38 0.70
CA ASP A 223 10.31 -23.60 0.92
C ASP A 223 9.53 -24.68 1.70
N GLY A 224 8.76 -24.27 2.73
CA GLY A 224 7.93 -25.19 3.49
C GLY A 224 6.72 -25.72 2.72
N ASP A 225 6.14 -24.88 1.85
CA ASP A 225 5.00 -25.25 1.02
C ASP A 225 5.43 -26.18 -0.12
N ASP A 226 6.60 -25.95 -0.71
CA ASP A 226 7.19 -26.82 -1.73
C ASP A 226 7.53 -28.20 -1.15
N GLN A 227 8.09 -28.27 0.07
CA GLN A 227 8.32 -29.53 0.77
C GLN A 227 7.02 -30.30 1.04
N LEU A 228 5.96 -29.60 1.46
CA LEU A 228 4.64 -30.20 1.69
C LEU A 228 3.99 -30.71 0.40
N ILE A 229 4.12 -29.96 -0.70
CA ILE A 229 3.61 -30.35 -2.02
C ILE A 229 4.37 -31.60 -2.52
N GLN A 230 5.70 -31.61 -2.43
CA GLN A 230 6.52 -32.75 -2.86
C GLN A 230 6.20 -34.02 -2.05
N ALA A 231 6.06 -33.92 -0.73
CA ALA A 231 5.70 -35.04 0.12
C ALA A 231 4.33 -35.62 -0.27
N ALA A 232 3.35 -34.75 -0.51
CA ALA A 232 2.01 -35.15 -0.89
C ALA A 232 1.95 -35.72 -2.33
N GLN A 233 2.69 -35.18 -3.30
CA GLN A 233 2.83 -35.76 -4.64
C GLN A 233 3.47 -37.16 -4.61
N THR A 234 4.48 -37.34 -3.74
CA THR A 234 5.13 -38.66 -3.56
C THR A 234 4.14 -39.69 -3.04
N ILE A 235 3.30 -39.31 -2.07
CA ILE A 235 2.25 -40.19 -1.53
C ILE A 235 1.21 -40.54 -2.61
N VAL A 236 0.75 -39.55 -3.37
CA VAL A 236 -0.27 -39.76 -4.41
C VAL A 236 0.25 -40.67 -5.52
N SER A 237 1.45 -40.41 -6.03
CA SER A 237 2.07 -41.23 -7.08
C SER A 237 2.32 -42.69 -6.62
N GLN A 238 2.73 -42.90 -5.36
CA GLN A 238 2.87 -44.25 -4.81
C GLN A 238 1.55 -45.01 -4.72
N ALA A 239 0.44 -44.31 -4.45
CA ALA A 239 -0.88 -44.94 -4.42
C ALA A 239 -1.43 -45.25 -5.81
N GLU A 240 -1.22 -44.35 -6.78
CA GLU A 240 -1.58 -44.58 -8.18
C GLU A 240 -0.85 -45.79 -8.77
N GLN A 241 0.44 -45.96 -8.46
CA GLN A 241 1.21 -47.15 -8.86
C GLN A 241 0.67 -48.45 -8.26
N ARG A 242 -0.01 -48.38 -7.11
CA ARG A 242 -0.67 -49.52 -6.45
C ARG A 242 -2.12 -49.71 -6.89
N GLY A 243 -2.64 -48.87 -7.80
CA GLY A 243 -4.02 -48.89 -8.26
C GLY A 243 -5.05 -48.41 -7.22
N ILE A 244 -4.59 -47.73 -6.17
CA ILE A 244 -5.45 -47.27 -5.06
C ILE A 244 -5.75 -45.79 -5.26
N ARG A 245 -7.03 -45.42 -5.29
CA ARG A 245 -7.44 -44.00 -5.20
C ARG A 245 -7.39 -43.56 -3.75
N LEU A 246 -6.53 -42.58 -3.44
CA LEU A 246 -6.44 -41.99 -2.11
C LEU A 246 -7.56 -40.96 -1.90
N SER A 247 -8.30 -41.11 -0.81
CA SER A 247 -9.19 -40.05 -0.34
C SER A 247 -8.39 -38.91 0.29
N GLN A 248 -9.01 -37.74 0.40
CA GLN A 248 -8.40 -36.59 1.08
C GLN A 248 -8.07 -36.89 2.56
N MET A 249 -8.86 -37.76 3.21
CA MET A 249 -8.64 -38.18 4.59
C MET A 249 -7.42 -39.09 4.72
N ASP A 250 -7.21 -39.98 3.76
CA ASP A 250 -6.08 -40.91 3.75
C ASP A 250 -4.75 -40.19 3.49
N LEU A 251 -4.75 -39.22 2.57
CA LEU A 251 -3.59 -38.34 2.35
C LEU A 251 -3.22 -37.60 3.65
N ALA A 252 -4.23 -37.08 4.36
CA ALA A 252 -4.01 -36.38 5.63
C ALA A 252 -3.46 -37.29 6.72
N ALA A 253 -3.90 -38.55 6.77
CA ALA A 253 -3.40 -39.55 7.71
C ALA A 253 -1.93 -39.89 7.43
N GLN A 254 -1.56 -40.10 6.16
CA GLN A 254 -0.19 -40.44 5.77
C GLN A 254 0.79 -39.27 5.95
N LEU A 255 0.38 -38.04 5.63
CA LEU A 255 1.20 -36.85 5.89
C LEU A 255 1.46 -36.65 7.40
N ARG A 256 0.47 -36.93 8.25
CA ARG A 256 0.65 -36.89 9.71
C ARG A 256 1.54 -38.02 10.22
N ALA A 257 1.47 -39.20 9.61
CA ALA A 257 2.35 -40.33 9.94
C ALA A 257 3.82 -40.04 9.60
N GLN A 258 4.07 -39.21 8.57
CA GLN A 258 5.41 -38.70 8.22
C GLN A 258 5.85 -37.49 9.06
N GLY A 259 5.06 -37.08 10.06
CA GLY A 259 5.41 -36.01 11.00
C GLY A 259 4.93 -34.61 10.61
N HIS A 260 4.21 -34.44 9.49
CA HIS A 260 3.68 -33.14 9.09
C HIS A 260 2.38 -32.80 9.86
N ARG A 261 2.40 -31.74 10.68
CA ARG A 261 1.20 -31.19 11.33
C ARG A 261 0.50 -30.20 10.40
N ILE A 262 -0.63 -30.60 9.82
CA ILE A 262 -1.38 -29.82 8.82
C ILE A 262 -2.77 -29.47 9.36
N ALA A 263 -3.14 -28.18 9.32
CA ALA A 263 -4.49 -27.71 9.63
C ALA A 263 -5.49 -28.07 8.51
N ASN A 264 -6.75 -28.34 8.85
CA ASN A 264 -7.77 -28.77 7.87
C ASN A 264 -7.96 -27.80 6.69
N GLU A 265 -7.79 -26.49 6.91
CA GLU A 265 -7.86 -25.48 5.84
C GLU A 265 -6.70 -25.59 4.85
N ARG A 266 -5.48 -25.87 5.34
CA ARG A 266 -4.28 -26.08 4.49
C ARG A 266 -4.35 -27.39 3.71
N LEU A 267 -4.95 -28.43 4.29
CA LEU A 267 -5.17 -29.71 3.60
C LEU A 267 -6.07 -29.54 2.36
N ARG A 268 -7.08 -28.66 2.45
CA ARG A 268 -7.99 -28.36 1.33
C ARG A 268 -7.26 -27.63 0.20
N TRP A 269 -6.40 -26.67 0.52
CA TRP A 269 -5.52 -26.03 -0.45
C TRP A 269 -4.60 -27.08 -1.11
N LEU A 270 -3.90 -27.89 -0.33
CA LEU A 270 -2.94 -28.90 -0.81
C LEU A 270 -3.59 -29.92 -1.76
N ALA A 271 -4.78 -30.43 -1.42
CA ALA A 271 -5.53 -31.35 -2.28
C ALA A 271 -5.93 -30.72 -3.62
N THR A 272 -6.25 -29.42 -3.61
CA THR A 272 -6.58 -28.67 -4.84
C THR A 272 -5.35 -28.45 -5.70
N THR A 273 -4.23 -28.07 -5.08
CA THR A 273 -2.93 -27.85 -5.76
C THR A 273 -2.41 -29.12 -6.44
N ILE A 274 -2.62 -30.28 -5.83
CA ILE A 274 -2.16 -31.58 -6.34
C ILE A 274 -3.18 -32.23 -7.28
N GLY A 275 -4.38 -31.65 -7.41
CA GLY A 275 -5.41 -32.13 -8.34
C GLY A 275 -6.21 -33.34 -7.85
N LEU A 276 -6.24 -33.61 -6.54
CA LEU A 276 -7.08 -34.65 -5.95
C LEU A 276 -8.56 -34.26 -6.08
N ARG A 277 -9.28 -34.94 -6.98
CA ARG A 277 -10.70 -34.69 -7.25
C ARG A 277 -11.54 -35.12 -6.05
N ARG A 278 -12.47 -34.27 -5.61
CA ARG A 278 -13.45 -34.58 -4.55
C ARG A 278 -14.23 -35.85 -4.92
N GLU A 279 -14.29 -36.79 -4.00
CA GLU A 279 -15.44 -37.68 -3.91
C GLU A 279 -16.60 -36.86 -3.31
N SER A 280 -17.63 -36.65 -4.12
CA SER A 280 -18.91 -36.12 -3.65
C SER A 280 -19.56 -37.18 -2.75
N VAL A 281 -19.57 -36.92 -1.45
CA VAL A 281 -20.57 -37.51 -0.54
C VAL A 281 -21.91 -36.87 -0.84
#